data_AF-A0A359E202-F1
#
_entry.id   AF-A0A359E202-F1
#
_cell.length_a   1.000
_cell.length_b   1.000
_cell.length_c   1.000
_cell.angle_alpha   90.00
_cell.angle_beta   90.00
_cell.angle_gamma   90.00
#
_symmetry.space_group_name_H-M   'P 1'
#
loop_
_entity.id
_entity.type
_entity.pdbx_description
1 polymer ?
#
loop_
_entity_poly.entity_id
_entity_poly.type
_entity_poly.pdbx_seq_one_letter_code
_entity_poly.pdbx_strand_id
1 'polypeptide(L)'
;CIFPYNVMASKDDSSLRTTIHLLDYISRDYTAAVQNGQVIDEAEFAEMQEFSDKVYVLIKESKLPKDDKLRMLSQLKELGKQIENKSPHKSIYTLAQQARRDIIKTTGLKTAPLVWPSLENGKNLYVQ
;
A
#
# COMPACT_ATOMS: atom_id res chain seq x y z
N CYS A 1 10.58 31.42 20.65
CA CYS A 1 10.08 31.14 19.28
C CYS A 1 9.07 30.01 19.36
N ILE A 2 7.79 30.33 19.24
CA ILE A 2 6.70 29.35 19.27
C ILE A 2 6.61 28.77 17.85
N PHE A 3 6.89 27.48 17.67
CA PHE A 3 6.60 26.76 16.43
C PHE A 3 5.14 26.33 16.48
N PRO A 4 4.23 26.89 15.67
CA PRO A 4 2.90 26.30 15.53
C PRO A 4 3.04 25.16 14.52
N TYR A 5 3.30 23.95 15.02
CA TYR A 5 3.02 22.75 14.23
C TYR A 5 1.49 22.62 14.15
N ASN A 6 0.88 23.27 13.15
CA ASN A 6 -0.45 22.92 12.70
C ASN A 6 -0.38 21.53 12.06
N VAL A 7 -0.46 20.48 12.86
CA VAL A 7 -0.71 19.12 12.37
C VAL A 7 -2.21 18.98 12.15
N MET A 8 -2.71 19.64 11.11
CA MET A 8 -3.91 19.17 10.43
C MET A 8 -3.42 18.38 9.24
N ALA A 9 -3.40 17.05 9.35
CA ALA A 9 -3.14 16.19 8.21
C ALA A 9 -4.17 16.55 7.13
N SER A 10 -3.67 16.97 5.97
CA SER A 10 -4.56 17.27 4.85
C SER A 10 -5.30 15.99 4.45
N LYS A 11 -6.51 16.11 3.91
CA LYS A 11 -7.25 14.94 3.40
C LYS A 11 -6.41 14.13 2.39
N ASP A 12 -5.56 14.82 1.62
CA ASP A 12 -4.62 14.21 0.67
C ASP A 12 -3.54 13.40 1.40
N ASP A 13 -2.92 13.96 2.45
CA ASP A 13 -1.92 13.26 3.28
C ASP A 13 -2.48 11.97 3.90
N SER A 14 -3.73 12.01 4.38
CA SER A 14 -4.41 10.84 4.95
C SER A 14 -4.64 9.76 3.90
N SER A 15 -5.14 10.15 2.72
CA SER A 15 -5.29 9.25 1.57
C SER A 15 -3.96 8.63 1.15
N LEU A 16 -2.89 9.42 1.07
CA LEU A 16 -1.56 8.94 0.68
C LEU A 16 -0.95 7.99 1.72
N ARG A 17 -1.14 8.25 3.01
CA ARG A 17 -0.77 7.32 4.09
C ARG A 17 -1.53 6.01 3.97
N THR A 18 -2.84 6.09 3.72
CA THR A 18 -3.69 4.90 3.47
C THR A 18 -3.15 4.10 2.28
N THR A 19 -2.83 4.76 1.16
CA THR A 19 -2.23 4.11 -0.01
C THR A 19 -0.93 3.39 0.35
N ILE A 20 -0.05 4.04 1.11
CA ILE A 20 1.23 3.44 1.55
C ILE A 20 1.00 2.21 2.44
N HIS A 21 -0.01 2.23 3.30
CA HIS A 21 -0.36 1.09 4.15
C HIS A 21 -0.91 -0.09 3.33
N LEU A 22 -1.84 0.16 2.41
CA LEU A 22 -2.43 -0.88 1.57
C LEU A 22 -1.37 -1.53 0.65
N LEU A 23 -0.43 -0.74 0.10
CA LEU A 23 0.67 -1.28 -0.68
C LEU A 23 1.61 -2.16 0.14
N ASP A 24 1.86 -1.80 1.40
CA ASP A 24 2.68 -2.62 2.31
C ASP A 24 1.96 -3.95 2.64
N TYR A 25 0.65 -3.91 2.91
CA TYR A 25 -0.20 -5.10 3.11
C TYR A 25 -0.15 -6.04 1.90
N ILE A 26 -0.48 -5.53 0.71
CA ILE A 26 -0.41 -6.31 -0.55
C ILE A 26 0.96 -6.93 -0.73
N SER A 27 2.04 -6.21 -0.42
CA SER A 27 3.40 -6.74 -0.59
C SER A 27 3.71 -7.90 0.36
N ARG A 28 3.23 -7.87 1.60
CA ARG A 28 3.58 -8.84 2.65
C ARG A 28 2.66 -10.04 2.67
N ASP A 29 1.36 -9.79 2.55
CA ASP A 29 0.33 -10.76 2.88
C ASP A 29 -0.24 -11.47 1.65
N TYR A 30 0.20 -11.12 0.43
CA TYR A 30 -0.22 -11.81 -0.79
C TYR A 30 0.00 -13.33 -0.78
N THR A 31 1.00 -13.83 -0.03
CA THR A 31 1.23 -15.28 0.12
C THR A 31 0.15 -16.01 0.95
N ALA A 32 -0.67 -15.27 1.70
CA ALA A 32 -1.84 -15.81 2.38
C ALA A 32 -3.01 -16.01 1.38
N ALA A 33 -3.07 -15.21 0.32
CA ALA A 33 -4.07 -15.33 -0.74
C ALA A 33 -3.68 -16.35 -1.83
N VAL A 34 -2.42 -16.29 -2.29
CA VAL A 34 -1.96 -17.03 -3.48
C VAL A 34 -0.63 -17.73 -3.22
N GLN A 35 -0.58 -19.02 -3.55
CA GLN A 35 0.66 -19.81 -3.53
C GLN A 35 0.79 -20.61 -4.82
N ASN A 36 1.99 -20.61 -5.42
CA ASN A 36 2.28 -21.32 -6.68
C ASN A 36 1.28 -21.02 -7.81
N GLY A 37 0.76 -19.78 -7.88
CA GLY A 37 -0.21 -19.36 -8.89
C GLY A 37 -1.65 -19.82 -8.64
N GLN A 38 -1.92 -20.45 -7.49
CA GLN A 38 -3.25 -20.89 -7.08
C GLN A 38 -3.77 -20.03 -5.93
N VAL A 39 -5.06 -19.72 -5.95
CA VAL A 39 -5.73 -19.10 -4.81
C VAL A 39 -5.87 -20.15 -3.72
N ILE A 40 -5.31 -19.88 -2.55
CA ILE A 40 -5.41 -20.74 -1.37
C ILE A 40 -6.42 -20.19 -0.36
N ASP A 41 -6.73 -18.90 -0.44
CA ASP A 41 -7.78 -18.23 0.33
C ASP A 41 -8.49 -17.19 -0.56
N GLU A 42 -9.76 -17.46 -0.86
CA GLU A 42 -10.60 -16.62 -1.73
C GLU A 42 -10.93 -15.26 -1.10
N ALA A 43 -11.06 -15.19 0.23
CA ALA A 43 -11.35 -13.94 0.92
C ALA A 43 -10.11 -13.03 0.89
N GLU A 44 -8.93 -13.56 1.22
CA GLU A 44 -7.67 -12.82 1.13
C GLU A 44 -7.38 -12.40 -0.32
N PHE A 45 -7.66 -13.27 -1.30
CA PHE A 45 -7.48 -12.89 -2.72
C PHE A 45 -8.40 -11.74 -3.13
N ALA A 46 -9.67 -11.77 -2.71
CA ALA A 46 -10.59 -10.66 -2.95
C ALA A 46 -10.10 -9.36 -2.28
N GLU A 47 -9.53 -9.43 -1.07
CA GLU A 47 -8.91 -8.26 -0.43
C GLU A 47 -7.72 -7.73 -1.21
N MET A 48 -6.84 -8.58 -1.76
CA MET A 48 -5.74 -8.13 -2.61
C MET A 48 -6.24 -7.35 -3.84
N GLN A 49 -7.36 -7.79 -4.43
CA GLN A 49 -8.00 -7.11 -5.56
C GLN A 49 -8.62 -5.77 -5.11
N GLU A 50 -9.41 -5.77 -4.05
CA GLU A 50 -10.06 -4.56 -3.52
C GLU A 50 -9.00 -3.51 -3.15
N PHE A 51 -7.94 -3.92 -2.45
CA PHE A 51 -6.89 -3.01 -2.04
C PHE A 51 -6.12 -2.46 -3.23
N SER A 52 -5.85 -3.28 -4.25
CA SER A 52 -5.23 -2.83 -5.51
C SER A 52 -6.08 -1.78 -6.22
N ASP A 53 -7.39 -1.97 -6.29
CA ASP A 53 -8.29 -0.99 -6.90
C ASP A 53 -8.38 0.30 -6.07
N LYS A 54 -8.47 0.16 -4.75
CA LYS A 54 -8.53 1.28 -3.82
C LYS A 54 -7.29 2.15 -3.89
N VAL A 55 -6.09 1.58 -3.93
CA VAL A 55 -4.85 2.37 -4.08
C VAL A 55 -4.81 3.12 -5.41
N TYR A 56 -5.32 2.53 -6.50
CA TYR A 56 -5.40 3.18 -7.80
C TYR A 56 -6.34 4.40 -7.74
N VAL A 57 -7.53 4.25 -7.15
CA VAL A 57 -8.50 5.34 -6.98
C VAL A 57 -7.91 6.47 -6.13
N LEU A 58 -7.31 6.15 -4.98
CA LEU A 58 -6.70 7.14 -4.09
C LEU A 58 -5.60 7.95 -4.78
N ILE A 59 -4.73 7.30 -5.57
CA ILE A 59 -3.70 8.01 -6.34
C ILE A 59 -4.32 8.84 -7.46
N LYS A 60 -5.35 8.33 -8.15
CA LYS A 60 -6.03 9.06 -9.23
C LYS A 60 -6.63 10.38 -8.74
N GLU A 61 -7.27 10.34 -7.57
CA GLU A 61 -7.92 11.48 -6.91
C GLU A 61 -6.94 12.42 -6.20
N SER A 62 -5.71 11.99 -5.96
CA SER A 62 -4.69 12.80 -5.29
C SER A 62 -4.26 14.04 -6.08
N LYS A 63 -3.72 15.01 -5.33
CA LYS A 63 -3.16 16.27 -5.86
C LYS A 63 -1.68 16.17 -6.25
N LEU A 64 -1.16 14.96 -6.43
CA LEU A 64 0.22 14.72 -6.84
C LEU A 64 0.55 15.40 -8.20
N PRO A 65 1.83 15.78 -8.42
CA PRO A 65 2.29 16.30 -9.70
C PRO A 65 1.89 15.36 -10.85
N LYS A 66 1.46 15.94 -11.97
CA LYS A 66 0.85 15.20 -13.09
C LYS A 66 1.72 14.04 -13.58
N ASP A 67 3.01 14.27 -13.81
CA ASP A 67 3.92 13.27 -14.38
C ASP A 67 4.19 12.12 -13.39
N ASP A 68 4.40 12.45 -12.11
CA ASP A 68 4.52 11.45 -11.04
C ASP A 68 3.23 10.64 -10.89
N LYS A 69 2.08 11.29 -10.90
CA LYS A 69 0.78 10.62 -10.80
C LYS A 69 0.56 9.65 -11.96
N LEU A 70 0.83 10.05 -13.20
CA LEU A 70 0.67 9.17 -14.36
C LEU A 70 1.58 7.94 -14.27
N ARG A 71 2.84 8.13 -13.86
CA ARG A 71 3.79 7.04 -13.64
C ARG A 71 3.31 6.07 -12.56
N MET A 72 2.85 6.58 -11.42
CA MET A 72 2.31 5.76 -10.33
C MET A 72 1.04 5.01 -10.75
N LEU A 73 0.12 5.64 -11.47
CA LEU A 73 -1.09 4.98 -11.98
C LEU A 73 -0.74 3.83 -12.93
N SER A 74 0.30 3.98 -13.76
CA SER A 74 0.78 2.89 -14.61
C SER A 74 1.32 1.71 -13.79
N GLN A 75 2.07 1.97 -12.73
CA GLN A 75 2.60 0.92 -11.83
C GLN A 75 1.47 0.20 -11.09
N LEU A 76 0.47 0.93 -10.60
CA LEU A 76 -0.68 0.36 -9.89
C LEU A 76 -1.58 -0.45 -10.81
N LYS A 77 -1.74 -0.02 -12.08
CA LYS A 77 -2.45 -0.81 -13.08
C LYS A 77 -1.75 -2.13 -13.38
N GLU A 78 -0.41 -2.11 -13.47
CA GLU A 78 0.36 -3.34 -13.65
C GLU A 78 0.28 -4.25 -12.42
N LEU A 79 0.30 -3.68 -11.21
CA LEU A 79 0.10 -4.43 -9.97
C LEU A 79 -1.25 -5.18 -9.98
N GLY A 80 -2.35 -4.47 -10.28
CA GLY A 80 -3.68 -5.09 -10.37
C GLY A 80 -3.73 -6.23 -11.38
N LYS A 81 -3.17 -6.02 -12.57
CA LYS A 81 -3.07 -7.07 -13.60
C LYS A 81 -2.26 -8.28 -13.12
N GLN A 82 -1.17 -8.08 -12.39
CA GLN A 82 -0.34 -9.18 -11.87
C GLN A 82 -1.08 -9.96 -10.78
N ILE A 83 -1.87 -9.28 -9.94
CA ILE A 83 -2.75 -9.89 -8.94
C ILE A 83 -3.82 -10.75 -9.63
N GLU A 84 -4.52 -10.21 -10.64
CA GLU A 84 -5.51 -10.95 -11.45
C GLU A 84 -4.92 -12.23 -12.06
N ASN A 85 -3.70 -12.14 -12.58
CA ASN A 85 -2.97 -13.26 -13.17
C ASN A 85 -2.35 -14.22 -12.14
N LYS A 86 -2.58 -14.00 -10.84
CA LYS A 86 -2.07 -14.84 -9.74
C LYS A 86 -0.54 -14.98 -9.81
N SER A 87 0.12 -13.88 -10.15
CA SER A 87 1.55 -13.85 -10.45
C SER A 87 2.38 -14.17 -9.21
N PRO A 88 3.65 -14.61 -9.36
CA PRO A 88 4.49 -14.95 -8.22
C PRO A 88 4.62 -13.78 -7.24
N HIS A 89 4.62 -14.11 -5.94
CA HIS A 89 4.74 -13.13 -4.84
C HIS A 89 5.88 -12.13 -5.04
N LYS A 90 7.04 -12.59 -5.54
CA LYS A 90 8.20 -11.73 -5.82
C LYS A 90 7.86 -10.56 -6.76
N SER A 91 7.04 -10.79 -7.79
CA SER A 91 6.61 -9.76 -8.73
C SER A 91 5.67 -8.76 -8.05
N ILE A 92 4.69 -9.25 -7.29
CA ILE A 92 3.74 -8.44 -6.52
C ILE A 92 4.49 -7.56 -5.51
N TYR A 93 5.39 -8.16 -4.72
CA TYR A 93 6.24 -7.47 -3.76
C TYR A 93 7.04 -6.35 -4.42
N THR A 94 7.69 -6.64 -5.55
CA THR A 94 8.54 -5.67 -6.24
C THR A 94 7.74 -4.47 -6.72
N LEU A 95 6.58 -4.69 -7.35
CA LEU A 95 5.72 -3.62 -7.87
C LEU A 95 5.10 -2.79 -6.74
N ALA A 96 4.54 -3.44 -5.72
CA ALA A 96 3.93 -2.77 -4.60
C ALA A 96 4.94 -1.90 -3.84
N GLN A 97 6.13 -2.44 -3.56
CA GLN A 97 7.19 -1.70 -2.87
C GLN A 97 7.78 -0.58 -3.72
N GLN A 98 7.83 -0.74 -5.05
CA GLN A 98 8.25 0.34 -5.94
C GLN A 98 7.26 1.49 -5.92
N ALA A 99 5.96 1.22 -6.09
CA ALA A 99 4.91 2.24 -6.01
C ALA A 99 4.94 2.95 -4.64
N ARG A 100 5.10 2.19 -3.55
CA ARG A 100 5.19 2.72 -2.19
C ARG A 100 6.37 3.69 -2.02
N ARG A 101 7.57 3.30 -2.49
CA ARG A 101 8.77 4.16 -2.46
C ARG A 101 8.58 5.44 -3.26
N ASP A 102 7.95 5.33 -4.43
CA ASP A 102 7.72 6.48 -5.30
C ASP A 102 6.76 7.49 -4.65
N ILE A 103 5.69 7.02 -4.01
CA ILE A 103 4.77 7.91 -3.26
C ILE A 103 5.52 8.61 -2.12
N ILE A 104 6.31 7.90 -1.33
CA ILE A 104 7.09 8.49 -0.22
C ILE A 104 8.08 9.53 -0.75
N LYS A 105 8.79 9.23 -1.85
CA LYS A 105 9.76 10.13 -2.45
C LYS A 105 9.11 11.41 -3.00
N THR A 106 7.96 11.29 -3.68
CA THR A 106 7.26 12.44 -4.26
C THR A 106 6.59 13.32 -3.19
N THR A 107 6.10 12.72 -2.11
CA THR A 107 5.30 13.42 -1.08
C THR A 107 6.11 13.91 0.12
N GLY A 108 7.28 13.31 0.37
CA GLY A 108 8.08 13.58 1.57
C GLY A 108 7.41 13.09 2.87
N LEU A 109 6.34 12.28 2.79
CA LEU A 109 5.64 11.78 3.96
C LEU A 109 6.56 10.91 4.82
N LYS A 110 6.79 11.36 6.06
CA LYS A 110 7.36 10.51 7.11
C LYS A 110 6.30 9.49 7.51
N THR A 111 6.44 8.28 7.04
CA THR A 111 5.65 7.14 7.51
C THR A 111 6.34 6.51 8.72
N ALA A 112 5.55 5.94 9.63
CA ALA A 112 6.04 5.15 10.76
C ALA A 112 7.03 4.07 10.25
N PRO A 113 7.93 3.53 11.10
CA PRO A 113 9.02 2.68 10.63
C PRO A 113 8.54 1.58 9.69
N LEU A 114 9.32 1.32 8.63
CA LEU A 114 9.10 0.30 7.60
C LEU A 114 8.87 -1.12 8.16
N VAL A 115 9.06 -1.31 9.45
CA VAL A 115 8.85 -2.55 10.19
C VAL A 115 7.79 -2.24 11.25
N TRP A 116 6.56 -2.66 11.00
CA TRP A 116 5.57 -2.77 12.07
C TRP A 116 5.99 -3.89 13.03
N PRO A 117 5.67 -3.79 14.33
CA PRO A 117 5.82 -4.91 15.24
C PRO A 117 5.06 -6.11 14.65
N SER A 118 5.71 -7.26 14.55
CA SER A 118 5.06 -8.51 14.16
C SER A 118 3.78 -8.70 14.98
N LEU A 119 2.74 -9.31 14.40
CA LEU A 119 1.50 -9.69 15.10
C LEU A 119 1.76 -10.55 16.36
N GLU A 120 2.95 -11.15 16.50
CA GLU A 120 3.40 -11.75 17.76
C GLU A 120 3.44 -10.76 18.94
N ASN A 121 3.69 -9.48 18.70
CA ASN A 121 3.67 -8.43 19.74
C ASN A 121 2.26 -7.88 20.03
N GLY A 122 1.27 -8.17 19.18
CA GLY A 122 -0.12 -7.74 19.37
C GLY A 122 -0.86 -8.51 20.48
N LYS A 123 -0.37 -9.72 20.82
CA LYS A 123 -1.01 -10.56 21.85
C LYS A 123 -0.80 -10.06 23.28
N ASN A 124 0.18 -9.18 23.53
CA ASN A 124 0.41 -8.61 24.87
C ASN A 124 -0.30 -7.26 25.09
N LEU A 125 -1.01 -6.73 24.10
CA LEU A 125 -1.69 -5.42 24.17
C LEU A 125 -3.22 -5.50 24.31
N TYR A 126 -3.79 -6.71 24.33
CA TYR A 126 -5.24 -6.97 24.50
C TYR A 126 -5.54 -7.83 25.73
N VAL A 127 -4.86 -7.56 26.84
CA VAL A 127 -5.26 -8.07 28.15
C VAL A 127 -5.36 -6.89 29.12
N GLN A 128 -6.48 -6.18 29.06
CA GLN A 128 -7.04 -5.41 30.17
C GLN A 128 -8.56 -5.56 30.15
#